data_AF-A0A1Q5Y146-F1
#
_entry.id   AF-A0A1Q5Y146-F1
#
_cell.length_a   1.000
_cell.length_b   1.000
_cell.length_c   1.000
_cell.angle_alpha   90.00
_cell.angle_beta   90.00
_cell.angle_gamma   90.00
#
_symmetry.space_group_name_H-M   'P 1'
#
loop_
_entity.id
_entity.type
_entity.pdbx_description
1 polymer ?
#
loop_
_entity_poly.entity_id
_entity_poly.type
_entity_poly.pdbx_seq_one_letter_code
_entity_poly.pdbx_strand_id
1 'polypeptide(L)'
;MLAIHQRLAELYTLSRKRPLTDEEETEQRHCLQANAKYCWEMARLNNEAKLAADTEDTQWQQEICAQMYEVRVTGRAGKRPK
;
A
#
# COMPACT_ATOMS: atom_id res chain seq x y z
N MET A 1 3.66 9.29 -0.11
CA MET A 1 3.79 8.41 1.07
C MET A 1 2.53 8.58 1.89
N LEU A 2 1.82 7.49 2.23
CA LEU A 2 0.58 7.55 3.00
C LEU A 2 0.85 7.87 4.47
N ALA A 3 -0.07 8.58 5.13
CA ALA A 3 0.02 8.94 6.54
C ALA A 3 0.23 7.72 7.46
N ILE A 4 -0.37 6.56 7.09
CA ILE A 4 -0.17 5.30 7.82
C ILE A 4 1.29 4.84 7.85
N HIS A 5 2.06 5.06 6.80
CA HIS A 5 3.47 4.65 6.75
C HIS A 5 4.33 5.59 7.60
N GLN A 6 4.02 6.88 7.59
CA GLN A 6 4.66 7.86 8.45
C GLN A 6 4.39 7.55 9.93
N ARG A 7 3.13 7.30 10.30
CA ARG A 7 2.75 6.95 11.68
C ARG A 7 3.36 5.62 12.11
N LEU A 8 3.40 4.62 11.23
CA LEU A 8 4.06 3.35 11.51
C LEU A 8 5.57 3.53 11.79
N ALA A 9 6.26 4.38 11.02
CA ALA A 9 7.68 4.68 11.22
C ALA A 9 7.94 5.43 12.54
N GLU A 10 7.03 6.35 12.90
CA GLU A 10 7.07 7.05 14.18
C GLU A 10 6.91 6.07 15.35
N LEU A 11 5.86 5.23 15.33
CA LEU A 11 5.61 4.23 16.37
C LEU A 11 6.76 3.23 16.50
N TYR A 12 7.33 2.79 15.37
CA TYR A 12 8.54 1.96 15.39
C TYR A 12 9.70 2.69 16.08
N THR A 13 9.94 3.96 15.75
CA THR A 13 11.03 4.75 16.37
C THR A 13 10.82 4.92 17.88
N LEU A 14 9.58 5.14 18.32
CA LEU A 14 9.22 5.20 19.74
C LEU A 14 9.46 3.87 20.44
N SER A 15 9.05 2.75 19.83
CA SER A 15 9.22 1.41 20.38
C SER A 15 10.69 1.00 20.56
N ARG A 16 11.61 1.64 19.82
CA ARG A 16 13.06 1.47 20.01
C ARG A 16 13.63 2.22 21.22
N LYS A 17 12.91 3.22 21.73
CA LYS A 17 13.36 4.07 22.85
C LYS A 17 12.71 3.69 24.18
N ARG A 18 11.46 3.25 24.14
CA ARG A 18 10.70 2.78 25.30
C ARG A 18 9.64 1.77 24.87
N PRO A 19 9.06 0.97 25.79
CA PRO A 19 7.82 0.26 25.53
C PRO A 19 6.72 1.22 25.05
N LEU A 20 5.91 0.76 24.09
CA LEU A 20 4.72 1.49 23.65
C LEU A 20 3.65 1.45 24.74
N THR A 21 2.81 2.49 24.79
CA THR A 21 1.57 2.42 25.59
C THR A 21 0.55 1.51 24.88
N ASP A 22 -0.48 1.10 25.60
CA ASP A 22 -1.53 0.23 25.05
C ASP A 22 -2.26 0.89 23.85
N GLU A 23 -2.43 2.22 23.90
CA GLU A 23 -2.99 3.01 22.79
C GLU A 23 -2.05 3.02 21.58
N GLU A 24 -0.76 3.25 21.80
CA GLU A 24 0.25 3.27 20.73
C GLU A 24 0.42 1.90 20.08
N GLU A 25 0.36 0.82 20.86
CA GLU A 25 0.40 -0.54 20.34
C GLU A 25 -0.86 -0.85 19.50
N THR A 26 -2.02 -0.39 19.96
CA THR A 26 -3.28 -0.48 19.20
C THR A 26 -3.20 0.27 17.88
N GLU A 27 -2.70 1.51 17.88
CA GLU A 27 -2.45 2.26 16.66
C GLU A 27 -1.44 1.57 15.74
N GLN A 28 -0.38 0.96 16.30
CA GLN A 28 0.62 0.24 15.53
C GLN A 28 0.01 -0.96 14.80
N ARG A 29 -0.87 -1.73 15.48
CA ARG A 29 -1.60 -2.84 14.86
C ARG A 29 -2.50 -2.36 13.71
N HIS A 30 -3.21 -1.25 13.88
CA HIS A 30 -4.03 -0.67 12.80
C HIS A 30 -3.18 -0.23 11.61
N CYS A 31 -2.05 0.45 11.87
CA CYS A 31 -1.12 0.88 10.83
C CYS A 31 -0.53 -0.34 10.08
N LEU A 32 -0.14 -1.40 10.78
CA LEU A 32 0.35 -2.64 10.19
C LEU A 32 -0.71 -3.32 9.32
N GLN A 33 -1.96 -3.39 9.79
CA GLN A 33 -3.06 -3.98 9.01
C GLN A 33 -3.30 -3.20 7.71
N ALA A 34 -3.30 -1.86 7.78
CA ALA A 34 -3.44 -1.01 6.59
C ALA A 34 -2.23 -1.15 5.64
N ASN A 35 -1.02 -1.20 6.20
CA ASN A 35 0.22 -1.41 5.44
C ASN A 35 0.21 -2.76 4.71
N ALA A 36 -0.22 -3.84 5.39
CA ALA A 36 -0.34 -5.16 4.78
C ALA A 36 -1.28 -5.15 3.56
N LYS A 37 -2.46 -4.52 3.69
CA LYS A 37 -3.40 -4.36 2.57
C LYS A 37 -2.77 -3.60 1.41
N TYR A 38 -2.11 -2.48 1.69
CA TYR A 38 -1.38 -1.69 0.68
C TYR A 38 -0.32 -2.54 -0.05
N CYS A 39 0.51 -3.29 0.70
CA CYS A 39 1.56 -4.12 0.12
C CYS A 39 0.99 -5.22 -0.77
N TRP A 40 -0.06 -5.91 -0.34
CA TRP A 40 -0.71 -6.95 -1.14
C TRP A 40 -1.33 -6.40 -2.42
N GLU A 41 -1.98 -5.23 -2.33
CA GLU A 41 -2.58 -4.58 -3.50
C GLU A 41 -1.52 -4.15 -4.52
N MET A 42 -0.43 -3.54 -4.05
CA MET A 42 0.70 -3.17 -4.91
C MET A 42 1.38 -4.41 -5.52
N ALA A 43 1.50 -5.51 -4.78
CA ALA A 43 2.06 -6.75 -5.30
C ALA A 43 1.20 -7.35 -6.42
N ARG A 44 -0.14 -7.39 -6.22
CA ARG A 44 -1.10 -7.80 -7.24
C ARG A 44 -0.94 -6.97 -8.52
N LEU A 45 -0.97 -5.65 -8.40
CA LEU A 45 -0.84 -4.74 -9.54
C LEU A 45 0.52 -4.86 -10.25
N ASN A 46 1.62 -5.05 -9.51
CA ASN A 46 2.93 -5.30 -10.12
C ASN A 46 2.96 -6.59 -10.95
N ASN A 47 2.31 -7.65 -10.47
CA ASN A 47 2.23 -8.91 -11.23
C ASN A 47 1.38 -8.75 -12.48
N GLU A 48 0.25 -8.05 -12.37
CA GLU A 48 -0.59 -7.73 -13.53
C GLU A 48 0.16 -6.85 -14.55
N ALA A 49 0.96 -5.89 -14.09
CA ALA A 49 1.74 -5.00 -14.97
C ALA A 49 2.78 -5.79 -15.76
N LYS A 50 3.41 -6.78 -15.13
CA LYS A 50 4.34 -7.70 -15.81
C LYS A 50 3.60 -8.51 -16.87
N LEU A 51 2.46 -9.09 -16.52
CA LEU A 51 1.68 -9.88 -17.47
C LEU A 51 1.21 -9.04 -18.67
N ALA A 52 0.73 -7.82 -18.43
CA ALA A 52 0.35 -6.88 -19.50
C ALA A 52 1.54 -6.56 -20.42
N ALA A 53 2.73 -6.36 -19.86
CA ALA A 53 3.94 -6.12 -20.64
C ALA A 53 4.35 -7.35 -21.45
N ASP A 54 4.30 -8.54 -20.85
CA ASP A 54 4.66 -9.82 -21.50
C ASP A 54 3.70 -10.16 -22.66
N THR A 55 2.45 -9.71 -22.60
CA THR A 55 1.45 -9.88 -23.68
C THR A 55 1.35 -8.67 -24.61
N GLU A 56 2.22 -7.67 -24.47
CA GLU A 56 2.21 -6.42 -25.25
C GLU A 56 0.87 -5.64 -25.17
N ASP A 57 0.09 -5.85 -24.11
CA ASP A 57 -1.18 -5.16 -23.88
C ASP A 57 -0.95 -3.79 -23.24
N THR A 58 -0.64 -2.83 -24.10
CA THR A 58 -0.32 -1.45 -23.69
C THR A 58 -1.50 -0.72 -23.04
N GLN A 59 -2.75 -1.03 -23.40
CA GLN A 59 -3.93 -0.43 -22.78
C GLN A 59 -4.05 -0.92 -21.33
N TRP A 60 -3.99 -2.23 -21.13
CA TRP A 60 -4.05 -2.80 -19.80
C TRP A 60 -2.89 -2.31 -18.91
N GLN A 61 -1.69 -2.18 -19.49
CA GLN A 61 -0.55 -1.61 -18.79
C GLN A 61 -0.81 -0.17 -18.29
N GLN A 62 -1.40 0.69 -19.12
CA GLN A 62 -1.78 2.06 -18.73
C GLN A 62 -2.82 2.08 -17.59
N GLU A 63 -3.82 1.20 -17.66
CA GLU A 63 -4.85 1.07 -16.61
C GLU A 63 -4.25 0.64 -15.27
N ILE A 64 -3.28 -0.28 -15.28
CA ILE A 64 -2.58 -0.69 -14.06
C ILE A 64 -1.71 0.45 -13.52
N CYS A 65 -1.00 1.17 -14.38
CA CYS A 65 -0.23 2.34 -13.96
C CYS A 65 -1.11 3.38 -13.24
N ALA A 66 -2.33 3.62 -13.73
CA ALA A 66 -3.31 4.49 -13.09
C ALA A 66 -3.74 3.94 -11.72
N GLN A 67 -4.11 2.66 -11.62
CA GLN A 67 -4.47 2.01 -10.36
C GLN A 67 -3.33 2.05 -9.33
N MET A 68 -2.07 1.82 -9.76
CA MET A 68 -0.90 1.91 -8.87
C MET A 68 -0.70 3.33 -8.35
N TYR A 69 -0.95 4.35 -9.18
CA TYR A 69 -0.92 5.74 -8.74
C TYR A 69 -1.99 6.00 -7.67
N GLU A 70 -3.23 5.55 -7.88
CA GLU A 70 -4.30 5.69 -6.90
C GLU A 70 -3.99 4.99 -5.58
N VAL A 71 -3.42 3.78 -5.61
CA VAL A 71 -3.01 3.07 -4.39
C VAL A 71 -1.95 3.87 -3.63
N ARG A 72 -0.97 4.47 -4.32
CA ARG A 72 0.06 5.31 -3.69
C ARG A 72 -0.49 6.58 -3.04
N VAL A 73 -1.59 7.12 -3.56
CA VAL A 73 -2.20 8.37 -3.08
C VAL A 73 -3.26 8.10 -2.01
N THR A 74 -4.07 7.07 -2.17
CA THR A 74 -5.27 6.82 -1.35
C THR A 74 -5.18 5.57 -0.48
N GLY A 75 -4.22 4.69 -0.76
CA GLY A 75 -4.12 3.36 -0.15
C GLY A 75 -5.08 2.32 -0.71
N ARG A 76 -5.82 2.62 -1.79
CA ARG A 76 -6.78 1.72 -2.43
C ARG A 76 -6.70 1.83 -3.95
N ALA A 77 -6.90 0.72 -4.65
CA ALA A 77 -7.06 0.72 -6.10
C ALA A 77 -8.50 1.10 -6.46
N GLY A 78 -8.67 1.98 -7.44
CA GLY A 78 -9.96 2.24 -8.06
C GLY A 78 -10.48 1.01 -8.82
N LYS A 79 -11.78 1.01 -9.10
CA LYS A 79 -12.39 -0.05 -9.90
C LYS A 79 -12.04 0.17 -11.37
N ARG A 80 -11.65 -0.89 -12.08
CA ARG A 80 -11.55 -0.83 -13.54
C ARG A 80 -12.92 -0.51 -14.14
N PRO A 81 -13.01 0.39 -15.12
CA PRO A 81 -14.21 0.50 -15.95
C PRO A 81 -14.47 -0.87 -16.60
N LYS A 82 -15.75 -1.26 -16.69
CA LYS A 82 -16.17 -2.49 -17.36
C LYS A 82 -16.16 -2.32 -18.87
#